data_AF-A0A973XEI2-F1
#
_entry.id   AF-A0A973XEI2-F1
#
_cell.length_a   1.000
_cell.length_b   1.000
_cell.length_c   1.000
_cell.angle_alpha   90.00
_cell.angle_beta   90.00
_cell.angle_gamma   90.00
#
_symmetry.space_group_name_H-M   'P 1'
#
loop_
_entity.id
_entity.type
_entity.pdbx_description
1 polymer ?
#
loop_
_entity_poly.entity_id
_entity_poly.type
_entity_poly.pdbx_seq_one_letter_code
_entity_poly.pdbx_strand_id
1 'polypeptide(L)'
;MALAAFRGQALKTRISILAVAIFFVSIWTLSLYVSRALGQDLQRLLGVQQLSTARLVAAEVNQALVERMQGLEGVADRIAPELLRDPLALQHFLEQQPVLQHLFSGGLYATGMDGTATASVPASLGRKGVNFRERPHLIAALDQGQT
;
A
#
# COMPACT_ATOMS: atom_id res chain seq x y z
N MET A 1 -10.23 48.10 -34.79
CA MET A 1 -11.37 48.37 -35.70
C MET A 1 -12.73 48.59 -34.99
N ALA A 2 -12.94 48.20 -33.72
CA ALA A 2 -14.23 48.40 -33.04
C ALA A 2 -14.53 49.84 -32.56
N LEU A 3 -13.50 50.70 -32.45
CA LEU A 3 -13.63 52.06 -31.89
C LEU A 3 -14.22 53.11 -32.85
N ALA A 4 -14.27 52.82 -34.16
CA ALA A 4 -14.79 53.77 -35.16
C ALA A 4 -16.32 53.72 -35.34
N ALA A 5 -16.97 52.60 -34.98
CA ALA A 5 -18.41 52.39 -35.19
C ALA A 5 -19.31 53.17 -34.22
N PHE A 6 -18.75 53.76 -33.15
CA PHE A 6 -19.52 54.41 -32.09
C PHE A 6 -19.63 55.93 -32.19
N ARG A 7 -19.00 56.55 -33.21
CA ARG A 7 -18.79 58.02 -33.25
C ARG A 7 -20.09 58.85 -33.40
N GLY A 8 -21.24 58.23 -33.74
CA GLY A 8 -22.53 58.90 -33.92
C GLY A 8 -23.69 58.46 -33.00
N GLN A 9 -23.45 57.65 -31.96
CA GLN A 9 -24.54 57.21 -31.08
C GLN A 9 -24.81 58.18 -29.93
N ALA A 10 -26.09 58.45 -29.67
CA ALA A 10 -26.58 59.27 -28.55
C ALA A 10 -25.98 58.79 -27.21
N LEU A 11 -25.61 59.73 -26.35
CA LEU A 11 -24.91 59.51 -25.07
C LEU A 11 -25.55 58.39 -24.21
N LYS A 12 -26.88 58.23 -24.28
CA LYS A 12 -27.65 57.19 -23.60
C LYS A 12 -27.21 55.76 -23.99
N THR A 13 -26.95 55.48 -25.27
CA THR A 13 -26.59 54.14 -25.74
C THR A 13 -25.20 53.72 -25.28
N ARG A 14 -24.26 54.67 -25.20
CA ARG A 14 -22.90 54.43 -24.70
C ARG A 14 -22.90 54.04 -23.22
N ILE A 15 -23.71 54.72 -22.42
CA ILE A 15 -23.83 54.45 -20.98
C ILE A 15 -24.46 53.07 -20.74
N SER A 16 -25.52 52.71 -21.47
CA SER A 16 -26.13 51.37 -21.34
C SER A 16 -25.18 50.24 -21.74
N ILE A 17 -24.37 50.43 -22.79
CA ILE A 17 -23.39 49.42 -23.22
C ILE A 17 -22.26 49.27 -22.19
N LEU A 18 -21.79 50.38 -21.60
CA LEU A 18 -20.79 50.33 -20.53
C LEU A 18 -21.33 49.59 -19.30
N ALA A 19 -22.57 49.86 -18.89
CA ALA A 19 -23.21 49.16 -17.79
C ALA A 19 -23.29 47.65 -18.05
N VAL A 20 -23.78 47.24 -19.22
CA VAL A 20 -23.86 45.82 -19.62
C VAL A 20 -22.47 45.17 -19.69
N ALA A 21 -21.47 45.87 -20.23
CA ALA A 21 -20.11 45.38 -20.29
C ALA A 21 -19.51 45.14 -18.90
N ILE A 22 -19.74 46.05 -17.94
CA ILE A 22 -19.30 45.88 -16.55
C ILE A 22 -19.97 44.66 -15.91
N PHE A 23 -21.27 44.46 -16.11
CA PHE A 23 -21.98 43.26 -15.63
C PHE A 23 -21.43 41.98 -16.25
N PHE A 24 -21.13 41.99 -17.56
CA PHE A 24 -20.53 40.84 -18.22
C PHE A 24 -19.15 40.52 -17.65
N VAL A 25 -18.29 41.53 -17.48
CA VAL A 25 -16.94 41.36 -16.95
C VAL A 25 -16.98 40.87 -15.50
N SER A 26 -17.90 41.37 -14.67
CA SER A 26 -18.02 40.94 -13.28
C SER A 26 -18.50 39.49 -13.17
N ILE A 27 -19.53 39.10 -13.94
CA ILE A 27 -20.02 37.73 -14.00
C ILE A 27 -18.92 36.79 -14.50
N TRP A 28 -18.20 37.18 -15.54
CA TRP A 28 -17.13 36.38 -16.12
C TRP A 28 -15.97 36.17 -15.13
N THR A 29 -15.59 37.23 -14.41
CA THR A 29 -14.52 37.19 -13.41
C THR A 29 -14.91 36.31 -12.23
N LEU A 30 -16.14 36.45 -11.73
CA LEU A 30 -16.66 35.62 -10.65
C LEU A 30 -16.75 34.14 -11.06
N SER A 31 -17.23 33.87 -12.27
CA SER A 31 -17.30 32.51 -12.83
C SER A 31 -15.90 31.87 -12.89
N LEU A 32 -14.91 32.56 -13.45
CA LEU A 32 -13.53 32.06 -13.50
C LEU A 32 -12.93 31.84 -12.11
N TYR A 33 -13.22 32.73 -11.16
CA TYR A 33 -12.75 32.61 -9.78
C TYR A 33 -13.33 31.36 -9.10
N VAL A 34 -14.65 31.18 -9.17
CA VAL A 34 -15.34 30.03 -8.58
C VAL A 34 -14.88 28.73 -9.24
N SER A 35 -14.78 28.68 -10.56
CA SER A 35 -14.30 27.47 -11.26
C SER A 35 -12.88 27.08 -10.86
N ARG A 36 -11.98 28.05 -10.65
CA ARG A 36 -10.61 27.77 -10.19
C ARG A 36 -10.57 27.31 -8.73
N ALA A 37 -11.33 27.97 -7.85
CA ALA A 37 -11.41 27.60 -6.45
C ALA A 37 -11.98 26.17 -6.28
N LEU A 38 -13.08 25.85 -6.99
CA LEU A 38 -13.70 24.52 -6.94
C LEU A 38 -12.78 23.44 -7.49
N GLY A 39 -12.05 23.72 -8.58
CA GLY A 39 -11.08 22.78 -9.15
C GLY A 39 -9.94 22.47 -8.17
N GLN A 40 -9.42 23.48 -7.48
CA GLN A 40 -8.35 23.31 -6.48
C GLN A 40 -8.83 22.55 -5.24
N ASP A 41 -10.04 22.85 -4.74
CA ASP A 41 -10.62 22.14 -3.61
C ASP A 41 -10.92 20.68 -3.95
N LEU A 42 -11.45 20.40 -5.16
CA LEU A 42 -11.64 19.03 -5.64
C LEU A 42 -10.31 18.28 -5.78
N GLN A 43 -9.26 18.91 -6.32
CA GLN A 43 -7.93 18.30 -6.41
C GLN A 43 -7.34 18.00 -5.03
N ARG A 44 -7.50 18.91 -4.07
CA ARG A 44 -7.05 18.71 -2.68
C ARG A 44 -7.84 17.60 -1.99
N LEU A 45 -9.16 17.57 -2.14
CA LEU A 45 -10.03 16.55 -1.54
C LEU A 45 -9.80 15.17 -2.17
N LEU A 46 -9.69 15.09 -3.49
CA LEU A 46 -9.34 13.84 -4.19
C LEU A 46 -7.94 13.35 -3.80
N GLY A 47 -6.97 14.27 -3.68
CA GLY A 47 -5.63 13.96 -3.22
C GLY A 47 -5.62 13.40 -1.80
N VAL A 48 -6.37 14.01 -0.88
CA VAL A 48 -6.51 13.51 0.51
C VAL A 48 -7.25 12.17 0.54
N GLN A 49 -8.30 11.98 -0.26
CA GLN A 49 -9.07 10.75 -0.27
C GLN A 49 -8.29 9.57 -0.85
N GLN A 50 -7.63 9.75 -2.00
CA GLN A 50 -6.80 8.71 -2.61
C GLN A 50 -5.65 8.30 -1.70
N LEU A 51 -5.00 9.28 -1.07
CA LEU A 51 -3.92 9.03 -0.14
C LEU A 51 -4.43 8.44 1.20
N SER A 52 -5.64 8.76 1.64
CA SER A 52 -6.28 8.11 2.79
C SER A 52 -6.59 6.63 2.49
N THR A 53 -7.10 6.31 1.30
CA THR A 53 -7.33 4.92 0.89
C THR A 53 -6.03 4.16 0.76
N ALA A 54 -5.01 4.75 0.13
CA ALA A 54 -3.68 4.13 0.04
C ALA A 54 -3.07 3.89 1.42
N ARG A 55 -3.21 4.84 2.35
CA ARG A 55 -2.77 4.67 3.75
C ARG A 55 -3.56 3.59 4.49
N LEU A 56 -4.87 3.51 4.28
CA LEU A 56 -5.70 2.48 4.90
C LEU A 56 -5.27 1.08 4.44
N VAL A 57 -5.14 0.89 3.12
CA VAL A 57 -4.68 -0.39 2.55
C VAL A 57 -3.26 -0.70 3.00
N ALA A 58 -2.36 0.28 3.03
CA ALA A 58 -1.00 0.08 3.53
C ALA A 58 -0.98 -0.31 5.02
N ALA A 59 -1.82 0.32 5.84
CA ALA A 59 -1.94 -0.02 7.26
C ALA A 59 -2.50 -1.44 7.45
N GLU A 60 -3.49 -1.84 6.65
CA GLU A 60 -4.07 -3.18 6.67
C GLU A 60 -3.02 -4.24 6.25
N VAL A 61 -2.26 -3.97 5.18
CA VAL A 61 -1.15 -4.84 4.76
C VAL A 61 -0.08 -4.94 5.85
N ASN A 62 0.29 -3.82 6.47
CA ASN A 62 1.28 -3.80 7.54
C ASN A 62 0.80 -4.60 8.76
N GLN A 63 -0.44 -4.40 9.19
CA GLN A 63 -1.01 -5.16 10.31
C GLN A 63 -1.03 -6.66 10.00
N ALA A 64 -1.49 -7.03 8.79
CA ALA A 64 -1.52 -8.42 8.34
C ALA A 64 -0.12 -9.05 8.27
N LEU A 65 0.93 -8.27 7.99
CA LEU A 65 2.32 -8.73 8.02
C LEU A 65 2.82 -8.91 9.46
N VAL A 66 2.56 -7.94 10.34
CA VAL A 66 2.92 -8.00 11.76
C VAL A 66 2.29 -9.22 12.44
N GLU A 67 1.00 -9.49 12.19
CA GLU A 67 0.31 -10.67 12.74
C GLU A 67 0.96 -11.98 12.28
N ARG A 68 1.41 -12.06 11.03
CA ARG A 68 2.11 -13.24 10.49
C ARG A 68 3.48 -13.42 11.10
N MET A 69 4.23 -12.34 11.28
CA MET A 69 5.54 -12.38 11.95
C MET A 69 5.42 -12.82 13.40
N GLN A 70 4.47 -12.24 14.15
CA GLN A 70 4.19 -12.65 15.53
C GLN A 70 3.76 -14.12 15.62
N GLY A 71 2.99 -14.60 14.64
CA GLY A 71 2.65 -16.03 14.52
C GLY A 71 3.87 -16.92 14.30
N LEU A 72 4.83 -16.50 13.47
CA LEU A 72 6.09 -17.21 13.25
C LEU A 72 6.96 -17.21 14.51
N GLU A 73 7.15 -16.05 15.14
CA GLU A 73 7.93 -15.89 16.38
C GLU A 73 7.34 -16.75 17.51
N GLY A 74 6.03 -16.66 17.74
CA GLY A 74 5.38 -17.43 18.79
C GLY A 74 5.44 -18.95 18.59
N VAL A 75 5.55 -19.42 17.34
CA VAL A 75 5.80 -20.84 17.05
C VAL A 75 7.28 -21.18 17.18
N ALA A 76 8.18 -20.30 16.73
CA ALA A 76 9.63 -20.47 16.86
C ALA A 76 10.07 -20.58 18.32
N ASP A 77 9.52 -19.74 19.21
CA ASP A 77 9.79 -19.76 20.66
C ASP A 77 9.38 -21.07 21.33
N ARG A 78 8.45 -21.82 20.73
CA ARG A 78 7.98 -23.12 21.24
C ARG A 78 8.82 -24.28 20.73
N ILE A 79 9.75 -24.06 19.81
CA ILE A 79 10.64 -25.10 19.30
C ILE A 79 11.73 -25.35 20.35
N ALA A 80 11.63 -26.47 21.06
CA ALA A 80 12.67 -26.87 22.01
C ALA A 80 13.98 -27.23 21.27
N PRO A 81 15.16 -26.99 21.86
CA PRO A 81 16.45 -27.31 21.24
C PRO A 81 16.59 -28.78 20.82
N GLU A 82 15.89 -29.70 21.50
CA GLU A 82 15.88 -31.13 21.18
C GLU A 82 15.16 -31.40 19.85
N LEU A 83 14.09 -30.66 19.56
CA LEU A 83 13.36 -30.79 18.29
C LEU A 83 14.22 -30.36 17.11
N LEU A 84 15.10 -29.37 17.29
CA LEU A 84 16.02 -28.93 16.23
C LEU A 84 17.01 -30.02 15.82
N ARG A 85 17.29 -31.00 16.69
CA ARG A 85 18.21 -32.11 16.42
C ARG A 85 17.52 -33.33 15.82
N ASP A 86 16.19 -33.37 15.85
CA ASP A 86 15.37 -34.46 15.29
C ASP A 86 14.47 -33.93 14.16
N PRO A 87 14.88 -34.08 12.88
CA PRO A 87 14.10 -33.62 11.74
C PRO A 87 12.70 -34.24 11.63
N LEU A 88 12.48 -35.42 12.21
CA LEU A 88 11.20 -36.11 12.19
C LEU A 88 10.25 -35.50 13.24
N ALA A 89 10.76 -35.26 14.45
CA ALA A 89 10.02 -34.55 15.48
C ALA A 89 9.68 -33.10 15.06
N LEU A 90 10.63 -32.40 14.43
CA LEU A 90 10.40 -31.04 13.92
C LEU A 90 9.34 -30.99 12.80
N GLN A 91 9.35 -32.00 11.91
CA GLN A 91 8.32 -32.14 10.88
C GLN A 91 6.92 -32.28 11.50
N HIS A 92 6.76 -33.19 12.47
CA HIS A 92 5.49 -33.37 13.18
C HIS A 92 5.07 -32.11 13.95
N PHE A 93 6.02 -31.41 14.57
CA PHE A 93 5.72 -30.15 15.26
C PHE A 93 5.14 -29.09 14.31
N LEU A 94 5.72 -28.93 13.11
CA LEU A 94 5.20 -27.99 12.11
C LEU A 94 3.82 -28.40 11.57
N GLU A 95 3.60 -29.72 11.37
CA GLU A 95 2.29 -30.27 10.97
C GLU A 95 1.21 -29.97 12.01
N GLN A 96 1.57 -29.90 13.29
CA GLN A 96 0.68 -29.55 14.40
C GLN A 96 0.38 -28.05 14.54
N GLN A 97 0.84 -27.20 13.61
CA GLN A 97 0.52 -25.75 13.58
C GLN A 97 -0.45 -25.38 12.45
N PRO A 98 -1.71 -25.86 12.44
CA PRO A 98 -2.64 -25.63 11.32
C PRO A 98 -3.00 -24.16 11.14
N VAL A 99 -3.08 -23.39 12.23
CA VAL A 99 -3.34 -21.94 12.18
C VAL A 99 -2.22 -21.22 11.43
N LEU A 100 -0.96 -21.53 11.75
CA LEU A 100 0.19 -20.95 11.09
C LEU A 100 0.21 -21.33 9.60
N GLN A 101 -0.07 -22.59 9.27
CA GLN A 101 -0.16 -23.04 7.87
C GLN A 101 -1.23 -22.29 7.07
N HIS A 102 -2.36 -21.91 7.70
CA HIS A 102 -3.39 -21.13 7.04
C HIS A 102 -2.94 -19.69 6.73
N LEU A 103 -2.08 -19.11 7.57
CA LEU A 103 -1.53 -17.77 7.37
C LEU A 103 -0.54 -17.69 6.19
N PHE A 104 0.09 -18.81 5.83
CA PHE A 104 1.12 -18.92 4.80
C PHE A 104 0.71 -19.87 3.67
N SER A 105 0.10 -19.32 2.61
CA SER A 105 -0.33 -20.08 1.42
C SER A 105 0.82 -20.78 0.69
N GLY A 106 2.04 -20.23 0.77
CA GLY A 106 3.25 -20.87 0.25
C GLY A 106 3.79 -22.01 1.13
N GLY A 107 3.18 -22.26 2.29
CA GLY A 107 3.68 -23.19 3.29
C GLY A 107 4.84 -22.63 4.12
N LEU A 108 5.31 -23.46 5.04
CA LEU A 108 6.33 -23.16 6.03
C LEU A 108 7.46 -24.18 5.93
N TYR A 109 8.66 -23.80 6.29
CA TYR A 109 9.78 -24.73 6.41
C TYR A 109 10.77 -24.23 7.45
N ALA A 110 11.47 -25.17 8.08
CA ALA A 110 12.57 -24.90 8.98
C ALA A 110 13.87 -25.33 8.30
N THR A 111 14.93 -24.55 8.47
CA THR A 111 16.26 -24.86 7.95
C THR A 111 17.27 -25.06 9.07
N GLY A 112 18.31 -25.86 8.81
CA GLY A 112 19.52 -25.84 9.62
C GLY A 112 20.32 -24.54 9.43
N MET A 113 21.37 -24.36 10.24
CA MET A 113 22.29 -23.21 10.13
C MET A 113 23.06 -23.18 8.80
N ASP A 114 23.12 -24.32 8.10
CA ASP A 114 23.67 -24.47 6.77
C ASP A 114 22.72 -23.96 5.66
N GLY A 115 21.47 -23.66 6.00
CA GLY A 115 20.42 -23.23 5.08
C GLY A 115 19.67 -24.38 4.41
N THR A 116 19.91 -25.63 4.82
CA THR A 116 19.22 -26.81 4.29
C THR A 116 17.89 -27.02 5.01
N ALA A 117 16.79 -27.14 4.28
CA ALA A 117 15.48 -27.36 4.87
C ALA A 117 15.37 -28.76 5.51
N THR A 118 15.14 -28.81 6.82
CA THR A 118 15.05 -30.04 7.63
C THR A 118 13.61 -30.51 7.78
N ALA A 119 12.66 -29.57 7.82
CA ALA A 119 11.23 -29.80 7.90
C ALA A 119 10.46 -28.83 6.99
N SER A 120 9.34 -29.27 6.40
CA SER A 120 8.54 -28.45 5.49
C SER A 120 7.08 -28.89 5.49
N VAL A 121 6.17 -27.90 5.48
CA VAL A 121 4.73 -28.11 5.39
C VAL A 121 4.12 -27.17 4.33
N PRO A 122 3.30 -27.66 3.40
CA PRO A 122 2.97 -29.06 3.19
C PRO A 122 4.16 -29.86 2.66
N ALA A 123 4.25 -31.13 3.07
CA ALA A 123 5.34 -32.03 2.67
C ALA A 123 5.38 -32.28 1.16
N SER A 124 4.24 -32.12 0.47
CA SER A 124 4.11 -32.24 -0.98
C SER A 124 5.00 -31.28 -1.79
N LEU A 125 5.47 -30.19 -1.19
CA LEU A 125 6.34 -29.22 -1.85
C LEU A 125 7.80 -29.69 -1.96
N GLY A 126 8.16 -30.84 -1.37
CA GLY A 126 9.44 -31.50 -1.61
C GLY A 126 10.67 -30.68 -1.20
N ARG A 127 10.52 -29.73 -0.27
CA ARG A 127 11.62 -28.81 0.12
C ARG A 127 12.65 -29.46 1.03
N LYS A 128 12.30 -30.55 1.71
CA LYS A 128 13.20 -31.24 2.65
C LYS A 128 14.49 -31.66 1.93
N GLY A 129 15.64 -31.25 2.46
CA GLY A 129 16.97 -31.50 1.87
C GLY A 129 17.41 -30.48 0.82
N VAL A 130 16.58 -29.51 0.44
CA VAL A 130 16.96 -28.42 -0.47
C VAL A 130 17.67 -27.33 0.32
N ASN A 131 18.81 -26.86 -0.18
CA ASN A 131 19.53 -25.73 0.39
C ASN A 131 19.00 -24.42 -0.19
N PHE A 132 18.67 -23.49 0.70
CA PHE A 132 18.11 -22.19 0.36
C PHE A 132 19.00 -21.02 0.83
N ARG A 133 20.28 -21.26 1.15
CA ARG A 133 21.21 -20.26 1.69
C ARG A 133 21.39 -19.04 0.77
N GLU A 134 21.21 -19.21 -0.54
CA GLU A 134 21.29 -18.12 -1.52
C GLU A 134 20.04 -17.22 -1.51
N ARG A 135 18.99 -17.57 -0.75
CA ARG A 135 17.76 -16.80 -0.71
C ARG A 135 17.91 -15.60 0.24
N PRO A 136 17.58 -14.37 -0.22
CA PRO A 136 17.74 -13.16 0.60
C PRO A 136 17.06 -13.21 1.96
N HIS A 137 15.87 -13.82 2.05
CA HIS A 137 15.12 -13.96 3.31
C HIS A 137 15.78 -14.91 4.31
N LEU A 138 16.59 -15.87 3.86
CA LEU A 138 17.34 -16.77 4.75
C LEU A 138 18.66 -16.18 5.20
N ILE A 139 19.30 -15.39 4.35
CA ILE A 139 20.50 -14.63 4.72
C ILE A 139 20.16 -13.67 5.87
N ALA A 140 19.05 -12.93 5.76
CA ALA A 140 18.60 -12.04 6.85
C ALA A 140 18.29 -12.82 8.15
N ALA A 141 17.52 -13.91 8.05
CA ALA A 141 17.14 -14.69 9.23
C ALA A 141 18.33 -15.38 9.92
N LEU A 142 19.26 -15.94 9.17
CA LEU A 142 20.40 -16.69 9.72
C LEU A 142 21.56 -15.78 10.16
N ASP A 143 21.84 -14.70 9.42
CA ASP A 143 23.01 -13.86 9.70
C ASP A 143 22.68 -12.69 10.63
N GLN A 144 21.43 -12.22 10.65
CA GLN A 144 21.01 -11.03 11.42
C GLN A 144 20.06 -11.37 12.58
N GLY A 145 19.56 -12.61 12.65
CA GLY A 145 18.57 -13.02 13.66
C GLY A 145 17.25 -12.27 13.53
N GLN A 146 16.95 -11.71 12.34
CA GLN A 146 15.72 -10.98 12.06
C GLN A 146 14.76 -11.90 11.30
N THR A 147 13.63 -12.24 11.93
CA THR A 147 12.49 -12.90 11.29
C THR A 147 11.58 -11.91 10.57
#